data_AF-A0A537Y3H0-F1
#
_entry.id   AF-A0A537Y3H0-F1
#
_cell.length_a   1.000
_cell.length_b   1.000
_cell.length_c   1.000
_cell.angle_alpha   90.00
_cell.angle_beta   90.00
_cell.angle_gamma   90.00
#
_symmetry.space_group_name_H-M   'P 1'
#
loop_
_entity.id
_entity.type
_entity.pdbx_description
1 polymer ?
#
loop_
_entity_poly.entity_id
_entity_poly.type
_entity_poly.pdbx_seq_one_letter_code
_entity_poly.pdbx_strand_id
1 'polypeptide(L)'
;MIRKNLPLIVLLAAVIAASMPAPVAGAYASTNGILAFRTDRSGRGEIYTMDASGGSLTNLTRSTSVQDLDPAWSPDGALIALARRIKQTLKPDLFLMNA
;
A
#
# COMPACT_ATOMS: atom_id res chain seq x y z
N MET A 1 -32.89 11.41 26.24
CA MET A 1 -32.37 10.46 25.22
C MET A 1 -30.95 10.09 25.60
N ILE A 2 -30.68 8.81 25.86
CA ILE A 2 -29.48 8.30 26.52
C ILE A 2 -28.52 7.77 25.45
N ARG A 3 -27.30 8.32 25.33
CA ARG A 3 -26.19 7.65 24.61
C ARG A 3 -25.49 6.70 25.58
N LYS A 4 -25.43 5.41 25.26
CA LYS A 4 -24.69 4.39 26.03
C LYS A 4 -23.37 4.01 25.32
N ASN A 5 -22.33 3.96 26.15
CA ASN A 5 -20.91 3.60 25.96
C ASN A 5 -20.69 2.14 25.47
N LEU A 6 -19.57 1.73 24.85
CA LEU A 6 -18.23 1.31 25.39
C LEU A 6 -17.30 0.87 24.19
N PRO A 7 -15.98 0.52 24.31
CA PRO A 7 -14.85 1.11 25.05
C PRO A 7 -13.48 1.15 24.27
N LEU A 8 -12.63 2.10 24.65
CA LEU A 8 -11.18 2.02 24.95
C LEU A 8 -10.30 0.85 24.38
N ILE A 9 -9.81 0.92 23.12
CA ILE A 9 -8.61 0.16 22.64
C ILE A 9 -7.63 1.04 21.81
N VAL A 10 -7.80 2.37 21.76
CA VAL A 10 -6.85 3.23 21.04
C VAL A 10 -5.70 3.65 21.96
N LEU A 11 -4.84 2.71 22.33
CA LEU A 11 -3.57 2.96 23.00
C LEU A 11 -2.54 2.01 22.40
N LEU A 12 -1.81 2.48 21.38
CA LEU A 12 -0.35 2.37 21.22
C LEU A 12 0.06 2.58 19.75
N ALA A 13 -0.01 3.80 19.25
CA ALA A 13 0.70 4.20 18.03
C ALA A 13 1.09 5.69 18.04
N ALA A 14 1.18 6.31 19.22
CA ALA A 14 1.17 7.76 19.37
C ALA A 14 2.53 8.43 19.59
N VAL A 15 3.68 7.83 19.25
CA VAL A 15 4.99 8.47 19.58
C VAL A 15 5.96 8.65 18.40
N ILE A 16 5.63 8.28 17.15
CA ILE A 16 6.50 8.64 16.00
C ILE A 16 5.66 9.16 14.82
N ALA A 17 4.80 10.16 15.06
CA ALA A 17 3.86 10.70 14.07
C ALA A 17 4.00 12.22 13.80
N ALA A 18 5.08 12.86 14.23
CA ALA A 18 5.17 14.33 14.20
C ALA A 18 5.90 14.95 12.98
N SER A 19 6.44 14.18 12.03
CA SER A 19 7.10 14.76 10.84
C SER A 19 6.77 14.12 9.48
N MET A 20 5.85 13.16 9.43
CA MET A 20 5.41 12.59 8.15
C MET A 20 4.11 13.28 7.73
N PRO A 21 4.06 13.94 6.55
CA PRO A 21 2.78 14.34 6.01
C PRO A 21 1.90 13.10 5.87
N ALA A 22 0.64 13.19 6.30
CA ALA A 22 -0.29 12.07 6.19
C ALA A 22 -0.30 11.56 4.72
N PRO A 23 -0.19 10.25 4.49
CA PRO A 23 -0.18 9.72 3.14
C PRO A 23 -1.46 10.16 2.41
N VAL A 24 -1.30 10.73 1.22
CA VAL A 24 -2.43 10.96 0.31
C VAL A 24 -2.99 9.58 -0.01
N ALA A 25 -4.29 9.39 0.21
CA ALA A 25 -4.97 8.11 0.09
C ALA A 25 -4.54 7.34 -1.18
N GLY A 26 -3.82 6.22 -1.00
CA GLY A 26 -3.47 5.29 -2.07
C GLY A 26 -2.02 5.33 -2.58
N ALA A 27 -1.17 6.26 -2.15
CA ALA A 27 0.25 6.27 -2.50
C ALA A 27 1.14 6.22 -1.26
N TYR A 28 2.07 5.25 -1.25
CA TYR A 28 3.04 5.08 -0.16
C TYR A 28 4.43 5.44 -0.69
N ALA A 29 5.11 6.37 -0.01
CA ALA A 29 6.45 6.81 -0.36
C ALA A 29 7.50 5.94 0.36
N SER A 30 8.54 5.52 -0.36
CA SER A 30 9.77 5.01 0.24
C SER A 30 10.63 6.18 0.74
N THR A 31 11.59 5.90 1.62
CA THR A 31 12.58 6.89 2.09
C THR A 31 13.42 7.50 0.97
N ASN A 32 13.44 6.87 -0.20
CA ASN A 32 14.22 7.30 -1.36
C ASN A 32 13.40 8.15 -2.35
N GLY A 33 12.18 8.57 -1.97
CA GLY A 33 11.32 9.41 -2.82
C GLY A 33 10.60 8.65 -3.93
N ILE A 34 10.44 7.33 -3.82
CA ILE A 34 9.67 6.53 -4.78
C ILE A 34 8.27 6.30 -4.23
N LEU A 35 7.25 6.54 -5.05
CA LEU A 35 5.87 6.20 -4.76
C LEU A 35 5.55 4.80 -5.26
N ALA A 36 4.88 3.98 -4.44
CA ALA A 36 4.19 2.77 -4.88
C ALA A 36 2.67 2.99 -4.76
N PHE A 37 1.94 2.61 -5.81
CA PHE A 37 0.50 2.73 -5.85
C PHE A 37 -0.12 1.67 -6.74
N ARG A 38 -1.40 1.36 -6.47
CA ARG A 38 -2.19 0.45 -7.28
C ARG A 38 -2.84 1.21 -8.44
N THR A 39 -2.83 0.61 -9.64
CA THR A 39 -3.64 1.07 -10.78
C THR A 39 -4.21 -0.12 -11.55
N ASP A 40 -5.34 0.08 -12.22
CA ASP A 40 -6.02 -0.89 -13.07
C ASP A 40 -5.79 -0.67 -14.58
N ARG A 41 -4.87 0.24 -14.94
CA ARG A 41 -4.60 0.66 -16.32
C ARG A 41 -4.22 -0.45 -17.30
N SER A 42 -3.76 -1.60 -16.79
CA SER A 42 -3.43 -2.81 -17.55
C SER A 42 -4.60 -3.79 -17.65
N GLY A 43 -5.80 -3.39 -17.23
CA GLY A 43 -7.01 -4.22 -17.18
C GLY A 43 -7.21 -4.97 -15.86
N ARG A 44 -6.33 -4.78 -14.88
CA ARG A 44 -6.38 -5.40 -13.56
C ARG A 44 -5.55 -4.60 -12.55
N GLY A 45 -5.88 -4.70 -11.26
CA GLY A 45 -5.08 -4.13 -10.19
C GLY A 45 -3.65 -4.67 -10.20
N GLU A 46 -2.70 -3.77 -10.42
CA GLU A 46 -1.26 -4.01 -10.42
C GLU A 46 -0.57 -2.90 -9.62
N ILE A 47 0.59 -3.21 -9.03
CA ILE A 47 1.40 -2.23 -8.31
C ILE A 47 2.40 -1.59 -9.27
N TYR A 48 2.38 -0.27 -9.30
CA TYR A 48 3.30 0.56 -10.07
C TYR A 48 4.14 1.42 -9.15
N THR A 49 5.34 1.77 -9.61
CA THR A 49 6.20 2.77 -8.99
C THR A 49 6.49 3.94 -9.90
N MET A 50 6.81 5.07 -9.27
CA MET A 50 7.32 6.27 -9.92
C MET A 50 8.09 7.14 -8.92
N ASP A 51 8.93 8.03 -9.44
CA ASP A 51 9.53 9.08 -8.63
C ASP A 51 8.45 10.06 -8.10
N ALA A 52 8.57 10.49 -6.84
CA ALA A 52 7.62 11.42 -6.21
C ALA A 52 7.65 12.82 -6.85
N SER A 53 8.77 13.20 -7.48
CA SER A 53 8.86 14.42 -8.32
C SER A 53 8.13 14.27 -9.66
N GLY A 54 7.62 13.07 -9.96
CA GLY A 54 6.99 12.71 -11.22
C GLY A 54 7.97 12.05 -12.18
N GLY A 55 7.45 11.40 -13.22
CA GLY A 55 8.28 10.75 -14.23
C GLY A 55 7.68 9.45 -14.76
N SER A 56 8.55 8.59 -15.28
CA SER A 56 8.16 7.32 -15.87
C SER A 56 7.60 6.36 -14.84
N LEU A 57 6.58 5.62 -15.27
CA LEU A 57 5.87 4.64 -14.46
C LEU A 57 6.45 3.24 -14.72
N THR A 58 6.78 2.51 -13.67
CA THR A 58 7.26 1.12 -13.75
C THR A 58 6.19 0.18 -13.20
N ASN A 59 5.75 -0.81 -13.99
CA ASN A 59 4.92 -1.89 -13.47
C ASN A 59 5.81 -2.88 -12.71
N LEU A 60 5.63 -3.01 -11.39
CA LEU A 60 6.42 -3.93 -10.57
C LEU A 60 5.88 -5.35 -10.61
N THR A 61 4.57 -5.53 -10.49
CA THR A 61 3.96 -6.85 -10.30
C THR A 61 3.91 -7.69 -11.56
N ARG A 62 3.58 -7.08 -12.70
CA ARG A 62 3.44 -7.74 -14.02
C ARG A 62 2.65 -9.07 -13.94
N SER A 63 1.64 -9.11 -13.09
CA SER A 63 0.85 -10.32 -12.85
C SER A 63 0.05 -10.68 -14.10
N THR A 64 -0.34 -11.95 -14.26
CA THR A 64 -1.10 -12.43 -15.43
C THR A 64 -2.53 -12.84 -15.10
N SER A 65 -2.77 -13.40 -13.91
CA SER A 65 -4.07 -13.95 -13.49
C SER A 65 -4.60 -13.42 -12.15
N VAL A 66 -3.81 -12.63 -11.42
CA VAL A 66 -4.08 -12.18 -10.04
C VAL A 66 -4.10 -10.66 -9.93
N GLN A 67 -4.88 -10.14 -8.98
CA GLN A 67 -4.92 -8.72 -8.64
C GLN A 67 -3.97 -8.42 -7.49
N ASP A 68 -3.10 -7.44 -7.65
CA ASP A 68 -2.21 -6.96 -6.60
C ASP A 68 -2.68 -5.58 -6.11
N LEU A 69 -2.85 -5.46 -4.80
CA LEU A 69 -3.53 -4.37 -4.13
C LEU A 69 -2.72 -3.89 -2.93
N ASP A 70 -3.02 -2.67 -2.48
CA ASP A 70 -2.63 -2.13 -1.18
C ASP A 70 -1.13 -2.29 -0.85
N PRO A 71 -0.23 -1.70 -1.65
CA PRO A 71 1.21 -1.85 -1.45
C PRO A 71 1.65 -1.12 -0.18
N ALA A 72 2.67 -1.60 0.51
CA ALA A 72 3.30 -0.93 1.64
C ALA A 72 4.81 -1.16 1.61
N TRP A 73 5.58 -0.08 1.71
CA TRP A 73 7.04 -0.14 1.74
C TRP A 73 7.57 -0.63 3.10
N SER A 74 8.66 -1.39 3.07
CA SER A 74 9.52 -1.50 4.24
C SER A 74 10.16 -0.15 4.57
N PRO A 75 10.49 0.11 5.86
CA PRO A 75 11.07 1.40 6.26
C PRO A 75 12.37 1.77 5.54
N ASP A 76 13.16 0.78 5.12
CA ASP A 76 14.40 0.95 4.35
C ASP A 76 14.18 1.05 2.83
N GLY A 77 12.93 0.89 2.37
CA GLY A 77 12.58 0.92 0.95
C GLY A 77 13.05 -0.30 0.15
N ALA A 78 13.58 -1.35 0.78
CA ALA A 78 14.08 -2.53 0.07
C ALA A 78 12.96 -3.49 -0.38
N LEU A 79 11.83 -3.49 0.33
CA LEU A 79 10.75 -4.44 0.15
C LEU A 79 9.40 -3.74 0.03
N ILE A 80 8.48 -4.40 -0.65
CA ILE A 80 7.06 -4.03 -0.71
C ILE A 80 6.22 -5.22 -0.26
N ALA A 81 5.38 -4.99 0.73
CA ALA A 81 4.27 -5.88 1.07
C ALA A 81 3.03 -5.50 0.24
N LEU A 82 2.21 -6.47 -0.16
CA LEU A 82 0.96 -6.23 -0.90
C LEU A 82 -0.07 -7.32 -0.64
N ALA A 83 -1.35 -6.99 -0.85
CA ALA A 83 -2.44 -7.95 -0.86
C ALA A 83 -2.65 -8.50 -2.28
N ARG A 84 -2.51 -9.81 -2.45
CA ARG A 84 -2.75 -10.51 -3.71
C ARG A 84 -4.07 -11.25 -3.67
N ARG A 85 -4.92 -11.00 -4.65
CA ARG A 85 -6.23 -11.64 -4.79
C ARG A 85 -6.32 -12.43 -6.08
N ILE A 86 -6.49 -13.74 -5.95
CA ILE A 86 -6.87 -14.61 -7.08
C ILE A 86 -8.37 -14.40 -7.32
N LYS A 87 -8.78 -14.10 -8.56
CA LYS A 87 -10.19 -13.78 -8.88
C LYS A 87 -11.18 -14.88 -8.46
N GLN A 88 -10.73 -16.12 -8.34
CA GLN A 88 -11.58 -17.29 -8.11
C GLN A 88 -11.81 -17.63 -6.63
N THR A 89 -10.96 -17.19 -5.69
CA THR A 89 -11.02 -17.64 -4.28
C THR A 89 -11.55 -16.60 -3.30
N LEU A 90 -11.78 -15.35 -3.72
CA LEU A 90 -12.22 -14.20 -2.90
C LEU A 90 -11.37 -13.87 -1.65
N LYS A 91 -10.40 -14.72 -1.30
CA LYS A 91 -9.48 -14.55 -0.18
C LYS A 91 -8.18 -13.91 -0.68
N PRO A 92 -7.82 -12.71 -0.21
CA PRO A 92 -6.51 -12.13 -0.46
C PRO A 92 -5.45 -12.80 0.42
N ASP A 93 -4.27 -13.02 -0.15
CA ASP A 93 -3.06 -13.47 0.53
C ASP A 93 -2.07 -12.30 0.64
N LEU A 94 -1.24 -12.28 1.68
CA LEU A 94 -0.20 -11.26 1.84
C LEU A 94 1.09 -11.73 1.16
N PHE A 95 1.68 -10.88 0.32
CA PHE A 95 2.94 -11.13 -0.38
C PHE A 95 3.98 -10.08 -0.05
N LEU A 96 5.26 -10.48 -0.03
CA LEU A 96 6.42 -9.60 0.07
C LEU A 96 7.23 -9.72 -1.23
N MET A 97 7.69 -8.61 -1.77
CA MET A 97 8.57 -8.57 -2.94
C MET A 97 9.72 -7.60 -2.75
N ASN A 98 10.78 -7.80 -3.51
CA ASN A 98 11.81 -6.79 -3.69
C ASN A 98 11.26 -5.64 -4.54
N ALA A 99 11.71 -4.44 -4.22
CA ALA A 99 11.40 -3.23 -4.96
C ALA A 99 12.16 -3.13 -6.29
#